data_AF-A0A7C6YRF1-F1
#
_entry.id   AF-A0A7C6YRF1-F1
#
_cell.length_a   1.000
_cell.length_b   1.000
_cell.length_c   1.000
_cell.angle_alpha   90.00
_cell.angle_beta   90.00
_cell.angle_gamma   90.00
#
_symmetry.space_group_name_H-M   'P 1'
#
loop_
_entity.id
_entity.type
_entity.pdbx_description
1 polymer ?
#
loop_
_entity_poly.entity_id
_entity_poly.type
_entity_poly.pdbx_seq_one_letter_code
_entity_poly.pdbx_strand_id
1 'polypeptide(L)'
;MLTQEEVQKHLYGLFDKVTESIPDKDGLMRANLDYLINLYYGTTRWPYMQAEVERFLEKRDLVGLGLYLFKHISKYKESIGSRGI
;
A
#
# COMPACT_ATOMS: atom_id res chain seq x y z
N MET A 1 -17.27 4.94 -7.19
CA MET A 1 -16.03 4.69 -6.42
C MET A 1 -15.99 3.19 -6.17
N LEU A 2 -14.87 2.53 -6.42
CA LEU A 2 -14.72 1.11 -6.11
C LEU A 2 -14.90 0.89 -4.60
N THR A 3 -15.45 -0.25 -4.22
CA THR A 3 -15.45 -0.73 -2.84
C THR A 3 -14.02 -1.04 -2.37
N GLN A 4 -13.81 -1.15 -1.05
CA GLN A 4 -12.51 -1.49 -0.49
C GLN A 4 -12.01 -2.86 -0.98
N GLU A 5 -12.92 -3.83 -1.11
CA GLU A 5 -12.61 -5.17 -1.62
C GLU A 5 -12.22 -5.13 -3.11
N GLU A 6 -12.92 -4.33 -3.92
CA GLU A 6 -12.57 -4.15 -5.34
C GLU A 6 -11.22 -3.45 -5.50
N VAL A 7 -10.91 -2.48 -4.65
CA VAL A 7 -9.59 -1.84 -4.58
C VAL A 7 -8.50 -2.85 -4.24
N GLN A 8 -8.71 -3.68 -3.21
CA GLN A 8 -7.74 -4.73 -2.83
C GLN A 8 -7.50 -5.68 -4.00
N LYS A 9 -8.57 -6.20 -4.63
CA LYS A 9 -8.47 -7.08 -5.80
C LYS A 9 -7.72 -6.40 -6.95
N HIS A 10 -7.98 -5.12 -7.20
CA HIS A 10 -7.31 -4.35 -8.25
C HIS A 10 -5.80 -4.23 -8.00
N LEU A 11 -5.41 -3.74 -6.81
CA LEU A 11 -4.01 -3.52 -6.46
C LEU A 11 -3.23 -4.84 -6.37
N TYR A 12 -3.86 -5.93 -5.91
CA TYR A 12 -3.27 -7.27 -5.93
C TYR A 12 -3.08 -7.80 -7.34
N GLY A 13 -4.06 -7.61 -8.23
CA GLY A 13 -3.91 -7.96 -9.64
C GLY A 13 -2.75 -7.23 -10.32
N LEU A 14 -2.50 -5.95 -9.96
CA LEU A 14 -1.34 -5.21 -10.42
C LEU A 14 -0.04 -5.73 -9.79
N PHE A 15 -0.03 -5.96 -8.49
CA PHE A 15 1.12 -6.48 -7.76
C PHE A 15 1.58 -7.83 -8.33
N ASP A 16 0.66 -8.76 -8.54
CA ASP A 16 0.94 -10.12 -9.03
C ASP A 16 1.62 -10.10 -10.39
N LYS A 17 1.17 -9.21 -11.29
CA LYS A 17 1.80 -9.00 -12.61
C LYS A 17 3.23 -8.48 -12.51
N VAL A 18 3.55 -7.73 -11.47
CA VAL A 18 4.90 -7.17 -11.26
C VAL A 18 5.80 -8.20 -10.57
N THR A 19 5.24 -9.03 -9.69
CA THR A 19 5.99 -10.00 -8.87
C THR A 19 6.03 -11.42 -9.41
N GLU A 20 5.50 -11.67 -10.62
CA GLU A 20 5.51 -12.98 -11.29
C GLU A 20 6.90 -13.66 -11.26
N SER A 21 7.98 -12.86 -11.35
CA SER A 21 9.37 -13.34 -11.31
C SER A 21 10.07 -13.17 -9.96
N ILE A 22 9.49 -12.42 -9.01
CA ILE A 22 10.07 -12.13 -7.69
C ILE A 22 8.96 -12.31 -6.65
N PRO A 23 8.78 -13.52 -6.11
CA PRO A 23 7.70 -13.79 -5.18
C PRO A 23 7.87 -12.98 -3.89
N ASP A 24 6.79 -12.38 -3.41
CA ASP A 24 6.66 -11.83 -2.05
C ASP A 24 6.60 -12.98 -1.03
N LYS A 25 7.74 -13.67 -0.82
CA LYS A 25 7.81 -14.93 -0.07
C LYS A 25 7.25 -14.83 1.35
N ASP A 26 7.42 -13.68 1.99
CA ASP A 26 6.99 -13.45 3.36
C ASP A 26 5.64 -12.71 3.43
N GLY A 27 5.03 -12.38 2.29
CA GLY A 27 3.77 -11.65 2.21
C GLY A 27 3.84 -10.22 2.74
N LEU A 28 5.05 -9.69 2.96
CA LEU A 28 5.26 -8.42 3.65
C LEU A 28 4.72 -7.25 2.82
N MET A 29 4.89 -7.29 1.51
CA MET A 29 4.42 -6.22 0.64
C MET A 29 2.89 -6.19 0.57
N ARG A 30 2.26 -7.36 0.47
CA ARG A 30 0.79 -7.48 0.55
C ARG A 30 0.25 -6.99 1.89
N ALA A 31 0.85 -7.40 3.00
CA ALA A 31 0.43 -6.95 4.33
C ALA A 31 0.54 -5.43 4.49
N ASN A 32 1.59 -4.82 3.93
CA ASN A 32 1.75 -3.36 3.95
C ASN A 32 0.74 -2.65 3.04
N LEU A 33 0.39 -3.22 1.89
CA LEU A 33 -0.68 -2.73 1.02
C LEU A 33 -2.04 -2.78 1.73
N ASP A 34 -2.39 -3.91 2.34
CA ASP A 34 -3.61 -4.05 3.14
C ASP A 34 -3.68 -3.01 4.26
N TYR A 35 -2.57 -2.81 4.96
CA TYR A 35 -2.49 -1.82 6.02
C TYR A 35 -2.75 -0.40 5.49
N LEU A 36 -2.14 -0.03 4.36
CA LEU A 36 -2.36 1.27 3.73
C LEU A 36 -3.83 1.45 3.33
N ILE A 37 -4.44 0.44 2.72
CA ILE A 37 -5.85 0.45 2.31
C ILE A 37 -6.73 0.62 3.54
N ASN A 38 -6.56 -0.21 4.57
CA ASN A 38 -7.35 -0.14 5.80
C ASN A 38 -7.25 1.22 6.50
N LEU A 39 -6.09 1.87 6.45
CA LEU A 39 -5.87 3.14 7.13
C LEU A 39 -6.44 4.34 6.37
N TYR A 40 -6.37 4.32 5.03
CA TYR A 40 -6.65 5.50 4.23
C TYR A 40 -7.88 5.38 3.34
N TYR A 41 -8.41 4.18 3.08
CA TYR A 41 -9.62 4.02 2.30
C TYR A 41 -10.79 4.81 2.91
N GLY A 42 -11.56 5.49 2.07
CA GLY A 42 -12.64 6.38 2.50
C GLY A 42 -12.18 7.75 3.02
N THR A 43 -10.88 7.99 3.21
CA THR A 43 -10.36 9.32 3.55
C THR A 43 -10.18 10.19 2.30
N THR A 44 -10.12 11.51 2.47
CA THR A 44 -9.84 12.47 1.38
C THR A 44 -8.47 12.27 0.74
N ARG A 45 -7.55 11.56 1.42
CA ARG A 45 -6.21 11.26 0.92
C ARG A 45 -6.18 10.01 0.03
N TRP A 46 -7.21 9.16 0.09
CA TRP A 46 -7.24 7.89 -0.62
C TRP A 46 -6.97 8.00 -2.13
N PRO A 47 -7.62 8.90 -2.90
CA PRO A 47 -7.42 8.95 -4.35
C PRO A 47 -5.96 9.21 -4.73
N TYR A 48 -5.27 10.06 -3.97
CA TYR A 48 -3.85 10.33 -4.19
C TYR A 48 -2.97 9.12 -3.84
N MET A 49 -3.25 8.44 -2.73
CA MET A 49 -2.45 7.28 -2.31
C MET A 49 -2.61 6.10 -3.26
N GLN A 50 -3.85 5.85 -3.70
CA GLN A 50 -4.14 4.83 -4.70
C GLN A 50 -3.33 5.09 -5.98
N ALA A 51 -3.37 6.32 -6.51
CA ALA A 51 -2.65 6.70 -7.72
C ALA A 51 -1.12 6.55 -7.58
N GLU A 52 -0.56 6.87 -6.40
CA GLU A 52 0.88 6.68 -6.15
C GLU A 52 1.26 5.19 -6.14
N VAL A 53 0.46 4.34 -5.48
CA VAL A 53 0.67 2.89 -5.46
C VAL A 53 0.57 2.31 -6.88
N GLU A 54 -0.47 2.65 -7.62
CA GLU A 54 -0.66 2.24 -9.02
C GLU A 54 0.54 2.66 -9.87
N ARG A 55 1.01 3.91 -9.74
CA ARG A 55 2.18 4.40 -10.46
C ARG A 55 3.46 3.61 -10.17
N PHE A 56 3.70 3.22 -8.92
CA PHE A 56 4.87 2.38 -8.59
C PHE A 56 4.74 0.98 -9.21
N LEU A 57 3.56 0.39 -9.15
CA LEU A 57 3.29 -0.92 -9.74
C LEU A 57 3.42 -0.90 -11.27
N GLU A 58 2.86 0.10 -11.95
CA GLU A 58 3.00 0.28 -13.40
C GLU A 58 4.45 0.43 -13.85
N LYS A 59 5.25 1.17 -13.08
CA LYS A 59 6.69 1.35 -13.32
C LYS A 59 7.54 0.15 -12.90
N ARG A 60 6.94 -0.88 -12.32
CA ARG A 60 7.63 -2.04 -11.71
C ARG A 60 8.65 -1.63 -10.64
N ASP A 61 8.45 -0.49 -9.99
CA ASP A 61 9.35 0.04 -8.97
C ASP A 61 8.95 -0.47 -7.57
N LEU A 62 9.34 -1.71 -7.29
CA LEU A 62 9.05 -2.37 -6.01
C LEU A 62 9.82 -1.75 -4.83
N VAL A 63 11.00 -1.17 -5.08
CA VAL A 63 11.80 -0.49 -4.05
C VAL A 63 11.11 0.81 -3.65
N GLY A 64 10.70 1.62 -4.64
CA GLY A 64 9.92 2.84 -4.41
C GLY A 64 8.60 2.57 -3.72
N LEU A 65 7.87 1.52 -4.13
CA LEU A 65 6.67 1.06 -3.44
C LEU A 65 6.94 0.72 -1.98
N GLY A 66 7.98 -0.08 -1.71
CA GLY A 66 8.36 -0.48 -0.35
C GLY A 66 8.67 0.71 0.56
N LEU A 67 9.47 1.67 0.07
CA LEU A 67 9.78 2.90 0.81
C LEU A 67 8.56 3.78 1.04
N TYR A 68 7.67 3.88 0.04
CA TYR A 68 6.43 4.62 0.14
C TYR A 68 5.52 4.04 1.23
N LEU A 69 5.27 2.72 1.19
CA LEU A 69 4.48 2.04 2.21
C LEU A 69 5.10 2.17 3.60
N PHE A 70 6.41 1.94 3.72
CA PHE A 70 7.12 2.07 4.99
C PHE A 70 6.98 3.47 5.60
N LYS A 71 7.11 4.53 4.80
CA LYS A 71 6.93 5.92 5.25
C LYS A 71 5.54 6.16 5.85
N HIS A 72 4.50 5.61 5.23
CA HIS A 72 3.12 5.79 5.69
C HIS A 72 2.82 4.98 6.96
N ILE A 73 3.40 3.80 7.11
CA ILE A 73 3.29 2.96 8.31
C ILE A 73 4.07 3.58 9.48
N SER A 74 5.30 4.04 9.25
CA SER A 74 6.15 4.63 10.30
C SER A 74 5.56 5.94 10.86
N LYS A 75 5.07 6.83 10.00
CA LYS A 75 4.37 8.05 10.43
C LYS A 75 3.16 7.76 11.32
N TYR A 76 2.45 6.66 11.04
CA TYR A 76 1.32 6.26 11.86
C TYR A 76 1.76 5.73 13.22
N LYS A 77 2.80 4.87 13.28
CA LYS A 77 3.36 4.38 14.54
C LYS A 77 3.86 5.51 15.44
N GLU A 78 4.53 6.51 14.86
CA GLU A 78 4.94 7.72 15.58
C GLU A 78 3.74 8.49 16.13
N SER A 79 2.64 8.61 15.37
CA SER A 79 1.42 9.31 15.82
C SER A 79 0.66 8.60 16.95
N ILE A 80 0.80 7.27 17.06
CA ILE A 80 0.27 6.49 18.20
C ILE A 80 1.22 6.58 19.39
N GLY A 81 2.53 6.43 19.18
CA GLY A 81 3.54 6.53 20.23
C GLY A 81 3.57 7.92 20.88
N SER A 82 3.27 8.98 20.13
CA SER A 82 3.17 10.35 20.64
C SER A 82 1.84 10.66 21.35
N ARG A 83 0.87 9.73 21.36
CA ARG A 83 -0.39 9.82 22.12
C ARG A 83 -0.34 9.04 23.43
N GLY A 84 0.80 8.42 23.77
CA GLY A 84 1.07 7.84 25.09
C GLY A 84 1.83 8.83 25.97
N ILE A 85 1.08 9.73 26.63
CA ILE A 85 1.45 10.40 27.89
C ILE A 85 0.46 9.91 28.93
#